data_AF-A0A314UAE2-F1
#
_entry.id   AF-A0A314UAE2-F1
#
_cell.length_a   1.000
_cell.length_b   1.000
_cell.length_c   1.000
_cell.angle_alpha   90.00
_cell.angle_beta   90.00
_cell.angle_gamma   90.00
#
_symmetry.space_group_name_H-M   'P 1'
#
loop_
_entity.id
_entity.type
_entity.pdbx_description
1 polymer ?
#
loop_
_entity_poly.entity_id
_entity_poly.type
_entity_poly.pdbx_seq_one_letter_code
_entity_poly.pdbx_strand_id
1 'polypeptide(L)'
;MLYEEKVVESKAEICVVLKSMGRNVNLFVVGRMPPTAPLVDSTSDCAELGPVGSFLAASEFSSTASVVVLQHYNPTASQPLVVEEADYELPETSMA
;
A
#
# COMPACT_ATOMS: atom_id res chain seq x y z
N MET A 1 -6.13 19.57 -17.42
CA MET A 1 -5.25 18.98 -16.40
C MET A 1 -3.85 18.94 -16.98
N LEU A 2 -2.86 19.41 -16.23
CA LEU A 2 -1.45 19.33 -16.60
C LEU A 2 -0.91 18.01 -16.03
N TYR A 3 -0.14 17.27 -16.82
CA TYR A 3 0.65 16.15 -16.30
C TYR A 3 1.83 16.72 -15.50
N GLU A 4 2.04 16.20 -14.30
CA GLU A 4 3.18 16.56 -13.43
C GLU A 4 3.93 15.28 -13.08
N GLU A 5 5.23 15.26 -13.35
CA GLU A 5 6.14 14.17 -12.96
C GLU A 5 7.03 14.64 -11.82
N LYS A 6 7.13 13.85 -10.75
CA LYS A 6 8.02 14.10 -9.61
C LYS A 6 8.98 12.92 -9.46
N VAL A 7 10.26 13.20 -9.62
CA VAL A 7 11.33 12.25 -9.29
C VAL A 7 11.68 12.43 -7.81
N VAL A 8 11.82 11.32 -7.09
CA VAL A 8 12.10 11.25 -5.65
C VAL A 8 13.19 10.21 -5.42
N GLU A 9 14.12 10.51 -4.53
CA GLU A 9 15.31 9.66 -4.31
C GLU A 9 15.37 9.06 -2.90
N SER A 10 14.48 9.47 -1.99
CA SER A 10 14.47 9.00 -0.61
C SER A 10 13.07 8.66 -0.10
N LYS A 11 13.00 7.75 0.89
CA LYS A 11 11.76 7.45 1.63
C LYS A 11 11.11 8.72 2.16
N ALA A 12 11.90 9.65 2.71
CA ALA A 12 11.40 10.91 3.25
C ALA A 12 10.73 11.78 2.18
N GLU A 13 11.35 11.91 1.00
CA GLU A 13 10.79 12.65 -0.13
C GLU A 13 9.49 12.03 -0.63
N ILE A 14 9.44 10.70 -0.77
CA ILE A 14 8.22 9.99 -1.18
C ILE A 14 7.06 10.31 -0.22
N CYS A 15 7.31 10.21 1.10
CA CYS A 15 6.31 10.51 2.11
C CYS A 15 5.83 11.97 2.04
N VAL A 16 6.74 12.93 1.82
CA VAL A 16 6.40 14.35 1.66
C VAL A 16 5.52 14.58 0.43
N VAL A 17 5.88 13.99 -0.70
CA VAL A 17 5.12 14.11 -1.95
C VAL A 17 3.73 13.51 -1.80
N LEU A 18 3.60 12.28 -1.28
CA LEU A 18 2.30 11.63 -1.09
C LEU A 18 1.39 12.45 -0.15
N LYS A 19 1.93 12.94 0.97
CA LYS A 19 1.19 13.80 1.91
C LYS A 19 0.73 15.12 1.28
N SER A 20 1.53 15.70 0.37
CA SER A 20 1.13 16.89 -0.37
C SER A 20 -0.05 16.63 -1.33
N MET A 21 -0.17 15.41 -1.85
CA MET A 21 -1.25 15.00 -2.77
C MET A 21 -2.55 14.64 -2.04
N GLY A 22 -2.46 14.09 -0.83
CA GLY A 22 -3.60 13.52 -0.10
C GLY A 22 -4.78 14.44 0.18
N ARG A 23 -4.62 15.78 0.07
CA ARG A 23 -5.71 16.76 0.27
C ARG A 23 -6.60 16.96 -0.96
N ASN A 24 -6.07 16.72 -2.16
CA ASN A 24 -6.73 17.07 -3.43
C ASN A 24 -6.90 15.88 -4.38
N VAL A 25 -6.50 14.67 -3.96
CA VAL A 25 -6.56 13.46 -4.76
C VAL A 25 -7.60 12.52 -4.16
N ASN A 26 -8.52 12.04 -5.00
CA ASN A 26 -9.55 11.08 -4.60
C ASN A 26 -9.23 9.64 -5.03
N LEU A 27 -8.16 9.46 -5.83
CA LEU A 27 -7.75 8.16 -6.38
C LEU A 27 -6.22 8.10 -6.49
N PHE A 28 -5.62 7.12 -5.82
CA PHE A 28 -4.22 6.74 -6.01
C PHE A 28 -4.13 5.46 -6.83
N VAL A 29 -3.24 5.47 -7.82
CA VAL A 29 -2.87 4.26 -8.56
C VAL A 29 -1.46 3.87 -8.13
N VAL A 30 -1.32 2.68 -7.57
CA VAL A 30 -0.07 2.20 -6.95
C VAL A 30 0.35 0.85 -7.51
N GLY A 31 1.61 0.47 -7.28
CA GLY A 31 2.14 -0.83 -7.70
C GLY A 31 2.37 -1.78 -6.52
N ARG A 32 2.05 -3.08 -6.69
CA ARG A 32 2.28 -4.11 -5.64
C ARG A 32 3.72 -4.62 -5.54
N MET A 33 4.43 -4.69 -6.66
CA MET A 33 5.83 -5.16 -6.73
C MET A 33 6.74 -4.21 -7.51
N PRO A 34 6.81 -2.92 -7.15
CA PRO A 34 7.84 -2.06 -7.69
C PRO A 34 9.20 -2.42 -7.04
N PRO A 35 10.34 -2.17 -7.70
CA PRO A 35 11.67 -2.27 -7.10
C PRO A 35 11.92 -1.12 -6.10
N THR A 36 11.04 -0.98 -5.11
CA THR A 36 11.02 0.10 -4.13
C THR A 36 11.09 -0.50 -2.74
N ALA A 37 11.95 0.05 -1.88
CA ALA A 37 12.03 -0.34 -0.48
C ALA A 37 10.71 -0.04 0.27
N PRO A 38 10.40 -0.77 1.35
CA PRO A 38 9.24 -0.46 2.20
C PRO A 38 9.27 1.00 2.70
N LEU A 39 8.12 1.67 2.64
CA LEU A 39 7.97 3.06 3.08
C LEU A 39 7.50 3.19 4.54
N VAL A 40 7.00 2.10 5.12
CA VAL A 40 6.62 1.98 6.52
C VAL A 40 7.63 1.10 7.26
N ASP A 41 7.89 1.42 8.53
CA ASP A 41 8.93 0.73 9.32
C ASP A 41 8.47 -0.62 9.89
N SER A 42 7.16 -0.81 10.03
CA SER A 42 6.52 -2.06 10.45
C SER A 42 6.26 -2.96 9.23
N THR A 43 6.25 -4.28 9.42
CA THR A 43 5.62 -5.20 8.46
C THR A 43 4.19 -4.71 8.22
N SER A 44 3.87 -4.25 7.01
CA SER A 44 2.54 -3.71 6.77
C SER A 44 1.52 -4.84 6.82
N ASP A 45 0.42 -4.64 7.52
CA ASP A 45 -0.72 -5.56 7.51
C ASP A 45 -1.35 -5.69 6.10
N CYS A 46 -1.02 -4.78 5.19
CA CYS A 46 -1.52 -4.72 3.82
C CYS A 46 -0.39 -4.82 2.77
N ALA A 47 0.40 -5.90 2.80
CA ALA A 47 1.52 -6.10 1.88
C ALA A 47 1.08 -6.22 0.41
N GLU A 48 -0.17 -6.61 0.17
CA GLU A 48 -0.83 -6.67 -1.14
C GLU A 48 -1.01 -5.31 -1.80
N LEU A 49 -0.92 -4.21 -1.05
CA LEU A 49 -1.00 -2.85 -1.58
C LEU A 49 0.34 -2.35 -2.14
N GLY A 50 1.44 -3.07 -1.88
CA GLY A 50 2.80 -2.66 -2.22
C GLY A 50 3.30 -1.44 -1.43
N PRO A 51 4.58 -1.03 -1.59
CA PRO A 51 5.22 -0.07 -0.70
C PRO A 51 4.49 1.27 -0.55
N VAL A 52 3.93 1.80 -1.65
CA VAL A 52 3.16 3.05 -1.64
C VAL A 52 1.76 2.84 -1.08
N GLY A 53 1.06 1.80 -1.51
CA GLY A 53 -0.30 1.54 -1.04
C GLY A 53 -0.36 1.23 0.45
N SER A 54 0.61 0.46 0.96
CA SER A 54 0.73 0.19 2.40
C SER A 54 0.97 1.48 3.20
N PHE A 55 1.73 2.45 2.67
CA PHE A 55 1.88 3.76 3.29
C PHE A 55 0.58 4.57 3.29
N LEU A 56 -0.20 4.52 2.19
CA LEU A 56 -1.50 5.20 2.10
C LEU A 56 -2.55 4.59 3.05
N ALA A 57 -2.42 3.30 3.37
CA ALA A 57 -3.26 2.61 4.34
C ALA A 57 -2.81 2.80 5.80
N ALA A 58 -1.60 3.33 6.01
CA ALA A 58 -1.05 3.53 7.34
C ALA A 58 -1.72 4.71 8.06
N SER A 59 -1.82 4.63 9.38
CA SER A 59 -2.48 5.65 10.21
C SER A 59 -1.82 7.04 10.08
N GLU A 60 -0.54 7.13 9.71
CA GLU A 60 0.13 8.41 9.48
C GLU A 60 -0.32 9.13 8.20
N PHE A 61 -1.15 8.48 7.38
CA PHE A 61 -1.75 9.01 6.17
C PHE A 61 -3.28 9.02 6.29
N SER A 62 -3.85 10.16 6.70
CA SER A 62 -5.30 10.33 6.72
C SER A 62 -5.77 10.92 5.39
N SER A 63 -6.30 10.08 4.51
CA SER A 63 -6.96 10.49 3.27
C SER A 63 -8.23 9.69 3.06
N THR A 64 -9.23 10.29 2.41
CA THR A 64 -10.47 9.62 1.98
C THR A 64 -10.36 9.09 0.55
N ALA A 65 -9.14 9.06 -0.01
CA ALA A 65 -8.90 8.63 -1.37
C ALA A 65 -9.03 7.11 -1.52
N SER A 66 -9.53 6.66 -2.66
CA SER A 66 -9.48 5.25 -3.04
C SER A 66 -8.08 4.88 -3.52
N VAL A 67 -7.66 3.63 -3.28
CA VAL A 67 -6.39 3.09 -3.77
C VAL A 67 -6.68 1.96 -4.75
N VAL A 68 -6.14 2.06 -5.97
CA VAL A 68 -6.17 1.00 -6.98
C VAL A 68 -4.76 0.45 -7.13
N VAL A 69 -4.61 -0.84 -6.87
CA VAL A 69 -3.34 -1.54 -6.97
C VAL A 69 -3.21 -2.16 -8.35
N LEU A 70 -2.19 -1.76 -9.09
CA LEU A 70 -1.79 -2.39 -10.34
C LEU A 70 -0.64 -3.36 -10.08
N GLN A 71 -0.85 -4.58 -10.53
CA GLN A 71 0.16 -5.62 -10.47
C GLN A 71 0.52 -6.02 -11.89
N HIS A 72 1.78 -5.79 -12.27
CA HIS A 72 2.28 -6.32 -13.52
C HIS A 72 2.31 -7.85 -13.41
N TYR A 73 1.67 -8.51 -14.37
CA TYR A 73 1.76 -9.96 -14.49
C TYR A 73 3.22 -10.36 -14.68
N ASN A 74 3.74 -11.18 -13.76
CA ASN A 74 5.06 -11.77 -13.86
C ASN A 74 4.92 -13.29 -13.73
N PRO A 75 5.07 -14.05 -14.83
CA PRO A 75 4.93 -15.51 -14.81
C PRO A 75 6.04 -16.23 -14.03
N THR A 76 7.12 -15.50 -13.69
CA THR A 76 8.26 -16.03 -12.92
C THR A 76 8.26 -15.60 -11.45
N ALA A 77 7.31 -14.75 -11.03
CA ALA A 77 7.19 -14.34 -9.64
C ALA A 77 6.69 -15.51 -8.79
N SER A 78 7.44 -15.86 -7.76
CA SER A 78 7.20 -17.00 -6.85
C SER A 78 6.19 -16.73 -5.73
N GLN A 79 5.63 -15.52 -5.66
CA GLN A 79 4.72 -15.10 -4.60
C GLN A 79 3.27 -15.03 -5.10
N PRO A 80 2.33 -15.70 -4.41
CA PRO A 80 0.94 -15.81 -4.87
C PRO A 80 0.24 -14.45 -4.93
N LEU A 81 -0.60 -14.27 -5.94
CA LEU A 81 -1.36 -13.04 -6.19
C LEU A 81 -2.40 -12.75 -5.10
N VAL A 82 -2.69 -13.69 -4.24
CA VAL A 82 -3.59 -13.57 -3.10
C VAL A 82 -3.11 -14.63 -2.11
N VAL A 83 -2.79 -14.21 -0.89
CA VAL A 83 -2.65 -15.15 0.22
C VAL A 83 -4.08 -15.32 0.72
N GLU A 84 -4.61 -16.54 0.73
CA GLU A 84 -5.88 -16.79 1.40
C GLU A 84 -5.69 -16.42 2.88
N GLU A 85 -6.56 -15.54 3.38
CA GLU A 85 -6.70 -15.28 4.81
C GLU A 85 -6.94 -16.64 5.47
N ALA A 86 -5.97 -17.15 6.23
CA ALA A 86 -6.18 -18.34 7.02
C ALA A 86 -7.28 -18.02 8.04
N ASP A 87 -8.37 -18.79 8.02
CA ASP A 87 -9.50 -18.65 8.93
C ASP A 87 -9.01 -18.40 10.36
N TYR A 88 -9.21 -17.18 10.87
CA TYR A 88 -9.03 -16.89 12.29
C TYR A 88 -10.10 -17.72 13.04
N GLU A 89 -9.75 -18.92 13.50
CA GLU A 89 -10.54 -19.65 14.49
C GLU A 89 -10.61 -18.77 15.75
N LEU A 90 -11.73 -18.07 15.93
CA LEU A 90 -12.04 -17.39 17.18
C LEU A 90 -12.10 -18.46 18.27
N PRO A 91 -11.30 -18.38 19.34
CA PRO A 91 -11.41 -19.33 20.43
C PRO A 91 -12.82 -19.20 21.01
N GLU A 92 -13.57 -20.31 21.01
CA GLU A 92 -14.88 -20.37 21.65
C GLU A 92 -14.73 -19.91 23.10
N THR A 93 -15.19 -18.70 23.41
CA THR A 93 -15.40 -18.30 24.79
C THR A 93 -16.49 -19.22 25.32
N SER A 94 -16.09 -20.23 26.09
CA SER A 94 -16.98 -21.00 26.94
C SER A 94 -17.65 -20.00 27.89
N MET A 95 -18.90 -19.68 27.60
CA MET A 95 -19.76 -19.01 28.57
C MET A 95 -20.04 -19.99 29.69
N ALA A 96 -19.72 -19.55 30.91
CA ALA A 96 -19.90 -20.26 32.17
C ALA A 96 -21.34 -20.75 32.40
#